data_AF-A0A7X1PD47-F1
#
_entry.id   AF-A0A7X1PD47-F1
#
_cell.length_a   1.000
_cell.length_b   1.000
_cell.length_c   1.000
_cell.angle_alpha   90.00
_cell.angle_beta   90.00
_cell.angle_gamma   90.00
#
_symmetry.space_group_name_H-M   'P 1'
#
loop_
_entity.id
_entity.type
_entity.pdbx_description
1 polymer ?
#
loop_
_entity_poly.entity_id
_entity_poly.type
_entity_poly.pdbx_seq_one_letter_code
_entity_poly.pdbx_strand_id
1 'polypeptide(L)'
;MILLAHIGDYWFVPAPLESHHWFGAGFLFVGVLLVAESLAGGVWFRSRLRAAIWPAGAMFMGEGLIVVAALDPAGRVIHFSVGLLVLVAGWLELRYRLGLASRFSTDVVVVPALLGSGFEMGVIHAHGAMMAAASHVALGLTATGMAGVRVLQARNPSSFALYLSMGLLVITLALILLVFDPGG
;
A
#
# COMPACT_ATOMS: atom_id res chain seq x y z
N MET A 1 13.09 -11.29 19.53
CA MET A 1 11.70 -11.66 19.88
C MET A 1 11.25 -11.15 21.24
N ILE A 2 12.06 -11.20 22.30
CA ILE A 2 11.67 -10.75 23.65
C ILE A 2 11.47 -9.21 23.73
N LEU A 3 12.25 -8.42 23.00
CA LEU A 3 12.15 -6.95 23.00
C LEU A 3 10.81 -6.41 22.44
N LEU A 4 10.19 -7.13 21.51
CA LEU A 4 8.94 -6.71 20.86
C LEU A 4 7.69 -7.07 21.68
N ALA A 5 7.80 -7.99 22.64
CA ALA A 5 6.69 -8.33 23.54
C ALA A 5 6.51 -7.27 24.64
N HIS A 6 7.60 -6.60 25.06
CA HIS A 6 7.58 -5.65 26.18
C HIS A 6 7.00 -4.26 25.85
N ILE A 7 6.84 -3.93 24.56
CA ILE A 7 6.35 -2.62 24.13
C ILE A 7 4.81 -2.55 24.13
N GLY A 8 4.12 -3.67 23.90
CA GLY A 8 2.66 -3.73 23.83
C GLY A 8 1.94 -3.44 25.15
N ASP A 9 2.60 -3.64 26.30
CA ASP A 9 1.97 -3.49 27.62
C ASP A 9 1.92 -2.03 28.13
N TYR A 10 2.69 -1.10 27.53
CA TYR A 10 2.87 0.27 28.05
C TYR A 10 2.38 1.39 27.12
N TRP A 11 2.03 1.06 25.88
CA TRP A 11 1.66 2.06 24.87
C TRP A 11 0.22 1.85 24.44
N PHE A 12 -0.50 2.96 24.26
CA PHE A 12 -1.83 2.91 23.63
C PHE A 12 -1.68 2.33 22.23
N VAL A 13 -2.16 1.10 22.07
CA VAL A 13 -2.36 0.48 20.77
C VAL A 13 -3.79 0.83 20.36
N PRO A 14 -4.00 1.65 19.32
CA PRO A 14 -5.34 1.88 18.79
C PRO A 14 -5.97 0.52 18.53
N ALA A 15 -7.26 0.37 18.85
CA ALA A 15 -7.96 -0.85 18.48
C ALA A 15 -7.81 -1.09 16.97
N PRO A 16 -7.77 -2.35 16.49
CA PRO A 16 -7.54 -2.66 15.07
C PRO A 16 -8.40 -1.81 14.11
N LEU A 17 -9.65 -1.57 14.51
CA LEU A 17 -10.63 -0.74 13.82
C LEU A 17 -10.20 0.72 13.63
N GLU A 18 -9.59 1.33 14.65
CA GLU A 18 -9.06 2.69 14.55
C GLU A 18 -7.84 2.73 13.62
N SER A 19 -6.98 1.71 13.68
CA SER A 19 -5.79 1.64 12.83
C SER A 19 -6.14 1.50 11.35
N HIS A 20 -7.13 0.68 10.97
CA HIS A 20 -7.58 0.52 9.59
C HIS A 20 -8.08 1.84 8.99
N HIS A 21 -8.80 2.66 9.75
CA HIS A 21 -9.25 3.97 9.28
C HIS A 21 -8.10 4.94 9.03
N TRP A 22 -7.08 4.96 9.89
CA TRP A 22 -5.88 5.78 9.67
C TRP A 22 -5.11 5.35 8.42
N PHE A 23 -4.94 4.04 8.22
CA PHE A 23 -4.34 3.52 6.99
C PHE A 23 -5.18 3.85 5.76
N GLY A 24 -6.50 3.66 5.84
CA GLY A 24 -7.43 4.01 4.79
C GLY A 24 -7.36 5.49 4.42
N ALA A 25 -7.32 6.41 5.40
CA ALA A 25 -7.16 7.83 5.14
C ALA A 25 -5.81 8.16 4.47
N GLY A 26 -4.72 7.53 4.92
CA GLY A 26 -3.39 7.71 4.32
C GLY A 26 -3.30 7.18 2.89
N PHE A 27 -3.85 5.99 2.62
CA PHE A 27 -3.94 5.46 1.27
C PHE A 27 -4.87 6.30 0.38
N LEU A 28 -5.95 6.86 0.93
CA LEU A 28 -6.84 7.77 0.18
C LEU A 28 -6.07 9.01 -0.26
N PHE A 29 -5.29 9.60 0.63
CA PHE A 29 -4.42 10.72 0.31
C PHE A 29 -3.44 10.36 -0.82
N VAL A 30 -2.73 9.23 -0.72
CA VAL A 30 -1.82 8.75 -1.78
C VAL A 30 -2.54 8.52 -3.11
N GLY A 31 -3.72 7.89 -3.07
CA GLY A 31 -4.52 7.62 -4.26
C GLY A 31 -5.01 8.88 -4.97
N VAL A 32 -5.50 9.87 -4.20
CA VAL A 32 -5.89 11.18 -4.74
C VAL A 32 -4.69 11.88 -5.37
N LEU A 33 -3.51 11.82 -4.74
CA LEU A 33 -2.29 12.37 -5.32
C LEU A 33 -1.95 11.71 -6.67
N LEU A 34 -2.02 10.38 -6.78
CA LEU A 34 -1.77 9.65 -8.02
C LEU A 34 -2.74 10.03 -9.15
N VAL A 35 -4.03 10.19 -8.83
CA VAL A 35 -5.05 10.62 -9.79
C VAL A 35 -4.78 12.05 -10.23
N ALA A 36 -4.56 12.97 -9.30
CA ALA A 36 -4.27 14.37 -9.58
C ALA A 36 -3.02 14.53 -10.45
N GLU A 37 -1.96 13.77 -10.17
CA GLU A 37 -0.74 13.76 -10.98
C GLU A 37 -1.01 13.32 -12.42
N SER A 38 -1.76 12.23 -12.58
CA SER A 38 -2.11 11.68 -13.89
C SER A 38 -2.87 12.70 -14.72
N LEU A 39 -3.89 13.35 -14.12
CA LEU A 39 -4.69 14.39 -14.75
C LEU A 39 -3.88 15.65 -15.09
N ALA A 40 -2.87 15.97 -14.27
CA ALA A 40 -2.03 17.13 -14.48
C ALA A 40 -0.90 16.90 -15.52
N GLY A 41 -0.82 15.72 -16.15
CA GLY A 41 0.11 15.45 -17.24
C GLY A 41 1.58 15.43 -16.81
N GLY A 42 1.88 14.95 -15.61
CA GLY A 42 3.25 14.75 -15.14
C GLY A 42 3.98 16.02 -14.70
N VAL A 43 3.28 17.12 -14.41
CA VAL A 43 3.87 18.34 -13.82
C VAL A 43 4.64 18.10 -12.52
N TRP A 44 4.37 17.01 -11.81
CA TRP A 44 5.08 16.67 -10.57
C TRP A 44 6.46 16.03 -10.81
N PHE A 45 6.73 15.51 -12.02
CA PHE A 45 8.07 15.08 -12.42
C PHE A 45 9.04 16.24 -12.68
N ARG A 46 8.53 17.48 -12.78
CA ARG A 46 9.37 18.66 -13.08
C ARG A 46 10.26 19.11 -11.93
N SER A 47 10.02 18.63 -10.71
CA SER A 47 10.88 18.92 -9.56
C SER A 47 11.12 17.67 -8.73
N ARG A 48 12.35 17.50 -8.24
CA ARG A 48 12.72 16.37 -7.38
C ARG A 48 11.84 16.29 -6.13
N LEU A 49 11.50 17.44 -5.54
CA LEU A 49 10.65 17.51 -4.36
C LEU A 49 9.24 16.98 -4.64
N ARG A 50 8.58 17.47 -5.70
CA ARG A 50 7.23 17.01 -6.09
C ARG A 50 7.20 15.54 -6.49
N ALA A 51 8.22 15.08 -7.19
CA ALA A 51 8.36 13.68 -7.59
C ALA A 51 8.48 12.73 -6.37
N ALA A 52 8.88 13.26 -5.20
CA ALA A 52 9.05 12.50 -3.98
C ALA A 52 7.83 12.50 -3.04
N ILE A 53 6.82 13.35 -3.26
CA ILE A 53 5.71 13.53 -2.29
C ILE A 53 4.95 12.23 -2.05
N TRP A 54 4.37 11.63 -3.09
CA TRP A 54 3.57 10.43 -2.87
C TRP A 54 4.40 9.17 -2.61
N PRO A 55 5.61 8.95 -3.21
CA PRO A 55 6.43 7.82 -2.81
C PRO A 55 6.84 7.91 -1.34
N ALA A 56 7.15 9.11 -0.83
CA ALA A 56 7.39 9.33 0.59
C ALA A 56 6.13 9.06 1.43
N GLY A 57 4.95 9.47 0.95
CA GLY A 57 3.67 9.11 1.57
C GLY A 57 3.50 7.60 1.69
N ALA A 58 3.76 6.84 0.62
CA ALA A 58 3.70 5.38 0.64
C ALA A 58 4.73 4.79 1.62
N MET A 59 5.97 5.29 1.63
CA MET A 59 7.00 4.86 2.59
C MET A 59 6.54 5.08 4.04
N PHE A 60 5.96 6.25 4.34
CA PHE A 60 5.41 6.56 5.65
C PHE A 60 4.26 5.60 6.04
N MET A 61 3.38 5.23 5.10
CA MET A 61 2.36 4.19 5.36
C MET A 61 2.99 2.84 5.67
N GLY A 62 4.04 2.45 4.93
CA GLY A 62 4.77 1.21 5.18
C GLY A 62 5.44 1.17 6.55
N GLU A 63 6.07 2.28 6.96
CA GLU A 63 6.62 2.44 8.32
C GLU A 63 5.52 2.35 9.39
N GLY A 64 4.38 3.01 9.17
CA GLY A 64 3.23 2.92 10.06
C GLY A 64 2.75 1.47 10.26
N LEU A 65 2.68 0.68 9.19
CA LEU A 65 2.33 -0.75 9.28
C LEU A 65 3.34 -1.58 10.07
N ILE A 66 4.64 -1.28 9.93
CA ILE A 66 5.69 -1.93 10.73
C ILE A 66 5.54 -1.60 12.22
N VAL A 67 5.21 -0.34 12.54
CA VAL A 67 4.91 0.06 13.93
C VAL A 67 3.69 -0.70 14.45
N VAL A 68 2.60 -0.77 13.67
CA VAL A 68 1.40 -1.52 14.05
C VAL A 68 1.70 -3.01 14.23
N ALA A 69 2.56 -3.61 13.41
CA ALA A 69 2.99 -5.00 13.60
C ALA A 69 3.69 -5.25 14.94
N ALA A 70 4.46 -4.29 15.43
CA ALA A 70 5.07 -4.40 16.76
C ALA A 70 4.02 -4.38 17.88
N LEU A 71 2.93 -3.63 17.66
CA LEU A 71 1.89 -3.36 18.65
C LEU A 71 0.71 -4.34 18.62
N ASP A 72 0.41 -4.96 17.47
CA ASP A 72 -0.67 -5.95 17.30
C ASP A 72 -0.09 -7.37 17.15
N PRO A 73 -0.15 -8.21 18.20
CA PRO A 73 0.37 -9.57 18.16
C PRO A 73 -0.40 -10.50 17.19
N ALA A 74 -1.69 -10.23 16.94
CA ALA A 74 -2.56 -11.12 16.18
C ALA A 74 -2.30 -11.00 14.66
N GLY A 75 -2.17 -9.78 14.15
CA GLY A 75 -1.85 -9.47 12.75
C GLY A 75 -0.37 -9.25 12.48
N ARG A 76 0.52 -9.39 13.49
CA ARG A 76 1.95 -9.01 13.42
C ARG A 76 2.66 -9.38 12.12
N VAL A 77 2.57 -10.64 11.71
CA VAL A 77 3.31 -11.13 10.54
C VAL A 77 2.84 -10.43 9.27
N ILE A 78 1.52 -10.28 9.12
CA ILE A 78 0.88 -9.67 7.94
C ILE A 78 1.14 -8.16 7.91
N HIS A 79 0.95 -7.46 9.03
CA HIS A 79 1.25 -6.03 9.13
C HIS A 79 2.74 -5.76 8.86
N PHE A 80 3.64 -6.62 9.35
CA PHE A 80 5.07 -6.47 9.12
C PHE A 80 5.46 -6.71 7.65
N SER A 81 5.00 -7.82 7.06
CA SER A 81 5.30 -8.17 5.66
C SER A 81 4.73 -7.12 4.70
N VAL A 82 3.45 -6.77 4.84
CA VAL A 82 2.81 -5.76 4.00
C VAL A 82 3.47 -4.40 4.20
N GLY A 83 3.77 -4.00 5.44
CA GLY A 83 4.46 -2.74 5.74
C GLY A 83 5.82 -2.64 5.07
N LEU A 84 6.63 -3.70 5.16
CA LEU A 84 7.94 -3.77 4.48
C LEU A 84 7.79 -3.69 2.96
N LEU A 85 6.80 -4.37 2.38
CA LEU A 85 6.57 -4.37 0.94
C LEU A 85 6.13 -2.99 0.44
N VAL A 86 5.23 -2.31 1.15
CA VAL A 86 4.80 -0.94 0.84
C VAL A 86 5.97 0.04 0.95
N LEU A 87 6.79 -0.08 2.00
CA LEU A 87 7.99 0.73 2.20
C LEU A 87 8.98 0.56 1.03
N VAL A 88 9.29 -0.68 0.67
CA VAL A 88 10.19 -1.01 -0.44
C VAL A 88 9.61 -0.51 -1.78
N ALA A 89 8.30 -0.66 -2.01
CA ALA A 89 7.66 -0.18 -3.22
C ALA A 89 7.71 1.35 -3.34
N GLY A 90 7.46 2.08 -2.25
CA GLY A 90 7.61 3.54 -2.20
C GLY A 90 9.05 3.97 -2.48
N TRP A 91 10.02 3.30 -1.87
CA TRP A 91 11.44 3.56 -2.12
C TRP A 91 11.86 3.33 -3.58
N LEU A 92 11.46 2.21 -4.17
CA LEU A 92 11.78 1.89 -5.55
C LEU A 92 11.12 2.86 -6.53
N GLU A 93 9.86 3.23 -6.29
CA GLU A 93 9.18 4.24 -7.08
C GLU A 93 9.91 5.59 -7.02
N LEU A 94 10.34 6.01 -5.83
CA LEU A 94 11.12 7.25 -5.67
C LEU A 94 12.37 7.20 -6.55
N ARG A 95 13.12 6.10 -6.52
CA ARG A 95 14.31 5.93 -7.36
C ARG A 95 14.00 5.98 -8.84
N TYR A 96 12.91 5.34 -9.28
CA TYR A 96 12.47 5.44 -10.67
C TYR A 96 12.17 6.89 -11.06
N ARG A 97 11.42 7.61 -10.23
CA ARG A 97 11.01 9.00 -10.49
C ARG A 97 12.18 9.98 -10.50
N LEU A 98 13.23 9.67 -9.76
CA LEU A 98 14.48 10.43 -9.77
C LEU A 98 15.44 10.03 -10.90
N GLY A 99 15.06 9.10 -11.78
CA GLY A 99 15.90 8.61 -12.88
C GLY A 99 17.06 7.72 -12.42
N LEU A 100 17.01 7.20 -11.19
CA LEU A 100 18.06 6.36 -10.58
C LEU A 100 17.83 4.87 -10.82
N ALA A 101 16.67 4.49 -11.35
CA ALA A 101 16.28 3.12 -11.66
C ALA A 101 15.34 3.11 -12.88
N SER A 102 15.31 2.01 -13.63
CA SER A 102 14.32 1.82 -14.70
C SER A 102 13.02 1.28 -14.13
N ARG A 103 11.88 1.58 -14.78
CA ARG A 103 10.56 1.05 -14.38
C ARG A 103 10.58 -0.49 -14.30
N PHE A 104 11.22 -1.14 -15.27
CA PHE A 104 11.36 -2.59 -15.26
C PHE A 104 12.09 -3.09 -14.00
N SER A 105 13.22 -2.46 -13.62
CA SER A 105 13.98 -2.86 -12.43
C SER A 105 13.19 -2.70 -11.13
N THR A 106 12.33 -1.68 -11.04
CA THR A 106 11.45 -1.51 -9.87
C THR A 106 10.34 -2.56 -9.84
N ASP A 107 9.75 -2.83 -11.00
CA ASP A 107 8.56 -3.67 -11.09
C ASP A 107 8.87 -5.16 -10.90
N VAL A 108 10.11 -5.60 -11.15
CA VAL A 108 10.59 -6.95 -10.79
C VAL A 108 10.45 -7.23 -9.28
N VAL A 109 10.50 -6.20 -8.44
CA VAL A 109 10.31 -6.34 -6.99
C VAL A 109 8.87 -6.00 -6.58
N VAL A 110 8.32 -4.90 -7.11
CA VAL A 110 7.00 -4.40 -6.73
C VAL A 110 5.88 -5.36 -7.14
N VAL A 111 5.96 -6.01 -8.29
CA VAL A 111 4.90 -6.91 -8.76
C VAL A 111 4.79 -8.16 -7.88
N PRO A 112 5.87 -8.93 -7.61
CA PRO A 112 5.80 -10.04 -6.65
C PRO A 112 5.36 -9.58 -5.26
N ALA A 113 5.79 -8.41 -4.81
CA ALA A 113 5.35 -7.84 -3.54
C ALA A 113 3.83 -7.63 -3.49
N LEU A 114 3.26 -6.99 -4.51
CA LEU A 114 1.81 -6.77 -4.60
C LEU A 114 1.01 -8.07 -4.66
N LEU A 115 1.51 -9.08 -5.40
CA LEU A 115 0.88 -10.41 -5.45
C LEU A 115 0.97 -11.13 -4.10
N GLY A 116 2.13 -11.06 -3.44
CA GLY A 116 2.34 -11.61 -2.09
C GLY A 116 1.43 -10.96 -1.07
N SER A 117 1.39 -9.63 -1.01
CA SER A 117 0.46 -8.89 -0.14
C SER A 117 -1.00 -9.20 -0.48
N GLY A 118 -1.34 -9.34 -1.77
CA GLY A 118 -2.69 -9.71 -2.18
C GLY A 118 -3.11 -11.09 -1.70
N PHE A 119 -2.20 -12.06 -1.74
CA PHE A 119 -2.42 -13.40 -1.20
C PHE A 119 -2.52 -13.39 0.33
N GLU A 120 -1.60 -12.68 1.02
CA GLU A 120 -1.62 -12.56 2.47
C GLU A 120 -2.92 -11.92 2.96
N MET A 121 -3.35 -10.79 2.38
CA MET A 121 -4.59 -10.13 2.76
C MET A 121 -5.83 -10.92 2.35
N GLY A 122 -5.89 -11.41 1.10
CA GLY A 122 -7.11 -11.99 0.54
C GLY A 122 -7.35 -13.46 0.85
N VAL A 123 -6.31 -14.23 1.20
CA VAL A 123 -6.41 -15.67 1.43
C VAL A 123 -6.04 -16.03 2.86
N ILE A 124 -4.91 -15.52 3.36
CA ILE A 124 -4.43 -15.88 4.71
C ILE A 124 -5.19 -15.09 5.78
N HIS A 125 -5.43 -13.80 5.55
CA HIS A 125 -6.08 -12.94 6.54
C HIS A 125 -7.61 -12.99 6.49
N ALA A 126 -8.18 -13.55 5.41
CA ALA A 126 -9.62 -13.72 5.24
C ALA A 126 -10.16 -14.83 6.17
N HIS A 127 -10.20 -14.57 7.47
CA HIS A 127 -10.76 -15.44 8.51
C HIS A 127 -11.72 -14.63 9.38
N GLY A 128 -12.95 -15.13 9.60
CA GLY A 128 -13.96 -14.42 10.40
C GLY A 128 -15.35 -14.41 9.77
N ALA A 129 -16.19 -13.47 10.21
CA ALA A 129 -17.55 -13.29 9.69
C ALA A 129 -17.57 -12.95 8.18
N MET A 130 -18.67 -13.26 7.49
CA MET A 130 -18.78 -13.15 6.02
C MET A 130 -18.38 -11.77 5.45
N MET A 131 -18.65 -10.68 6.18
CA MET A 131 -18.27 -9.32 5.75
C MET A 131 -16.78 -9.04 5.91
N ALA A 132 -16.15 -9.50 6.99
CA ALA A 132 -14.70 -9.42 7.17
C ALA A 132 -13.97 -10.27 6.12
N ALA A 133 -14.48 -11.45 5.76
CA ALA A 133 -13.90 -12.26 4.70
C ALA A 133 -14.02 -11.57 3.31
N ALA A 134 -15.16 -10.94 3.03
CA ALA A 134 -15.39 -10.25 1.76
C ALA A 134 -14.48 -9.02 1.59
N SER A 135 -14.26 -8.23 2.64
CA SER A 135 -13.37 -7.06 2.61
C SER A 135 -11.92 -7.48 2.37
N HIS A 136 -11.44 -8.52 3.05
CA HIS A 136 -10.12 -9.10 2.82
C HIS A 136 -9.91 -9.60 1.39
N VAL A 137 -10.88 -10.34 0.83
CA VAL A 137 -10.82 -10.79 -0.57
C VAL A 137 -10.77 -9.58 -1.51
N ALA A 138 -11.54 -8.52 -1.25
CA ALA A 138 -11.50 -7.30 -2.04
C ALA A 138 -10.13 -6.59 -1.96
N LEU A 139 -9.48 -6.55 -0.78
CA LEU A 139 -8.10 -6.05 -0.63
C LEU A 139 -7.14 -6.87 -1.49
N GLY A 140 -7.25 -8.22 -1.44
CA GLY A 140 -6.41 -9.12 -2.22
C GLY A 140 -6.56 -8.94 -3.74
N LEU A 141 -7.80 -8.81 -4.22
CA LEU A 141 -8.11 -8.54 -5.61
C LEU A 141 -7.61 -7.16 -6.05
N THR A 142 -7.73 -6.15 -5.19
CA THR A 142 -7.24 -4.79 -5.47
C THR A 142 -5.71 -4.79 -5.61
N ALA A 143 -4.99 -5.48 -4.71
CA ALA A 143 -3.54 -5.65 -4.80
C ALA A 143 -3.11 -6.40 -6.08
N THR A 144 -3.84 -7.44 -6.46
CA THR A 144 -3.61 -8.17 -7.72
C THR A 144 -3.84 -7.28 -8.94
N GLY A 145 -4.90 -6.46 -8.92
CA GLY A 145 -5.18 -5.47 -9.95
C GLY A 145 -4.04 -4.45 -10.08
N MET A 146 -3.51 -3.95 -8.96
CA MET A 146 -2.35 -3.05 -8.95
C MET A 146 -1.12 -3.73 -9.56
N ALA A 147 -0.87 -5.00 -9.24
CA ALA A 147 0.22 -5.77 -9.85
C ALA A 147 0.07 -5.87 -11.37
N GLY A 148 -1.14 -6.14 -11.86
CA GLY A 148 -1.45 -6.17 -13.30
C GLY A 148 -1.19 -4.82 -13.98
N VAL A 149 -1.63 -3.72 -13.37
CA VAL A 149 -1.36 -2.36 -13.88
C VAL A 149 0.14 -2.09 -13.95
N ARG A 150 0.92 -2.48 -12.92
CA ARG A 150 2.39 -2.33 -12.92
C ARG A 150 3.05 -3.07 -14.08
N VAL A 151 2.67 -4.33 -14.33
CA VAL A 151 3.18 -5.11 -15.47
C VAL A 151 2.91 -4.39 -16.80
N LEU A 152 1.74 -3.80 -16.96
CA LEU A 152 1.38 -3.05 -18.16
C LEU A 152 2.15 -1.71 -18.25
N GLN A 153 2.35 -1.01 -17.12
CA GLN A 153 3.13 0.24 -17.06
C GLN A 153 4.59 0.02 -17.44
N ALA A 154 5.18 -1.13 -17.09
CA ALA A 154 6.53 -1.49 -17.52
C ALA A 154 6.67 -1.54 -19.05
N ARG A 155 5.60 -1.96 -19.75
CA ARG A 155 5.56 -2.04 -21.22
C ARG A 155 5.14 -0.74 -21.88
N ASN A 156 4.32 0.06 -21.20
CA ASN A 156 3.81 1.34 -21.70
C ASN A 156 3.91 2.45 -20.64
N PRO A 157 5.13 2.94 -20.36
CA PRO A 157 5.40 3.84 -19.23
C PRO A 157 4.89 5.27 -19.41
N SER A 158 4.34 5.61 -20.57
CA SER A 158 3.72 6.90 -20.88
C SER A 158 2.18 6.86 -20.90
N SER A 159 1.57 5.68 -20.67
CA SER A 159 0.12 5.53 -20.76
C SER A 159 -0.60 6.23 -19.61
N PHE A 160 -1.26 7.34 -19.92
CA PHE A 160 -2.14 8.06 -18.99
C PHE A 160 -3.15 7.13 -18.30
N ALA A 161 -3.83 6.27 -19.07
CA ALA A 161 -4.86 5.38 -18.55
C ALA A 161 -4.32 4.45 -17.46
N LEU A 162 -3.09 3.93 -17.61
CA LEU A 162 -2.50 3.03 -16.64
C LEU A 162 -2.11 3.75 -15.34
N TYR A 163 -1.63 4.99 -15.40
CA TYR A 163 -1.36 5.78 -14.19
C TYR A 163 -2.66 6.16 -13.46
N LEU A 164 -3.70 6.53 -14.21
CA LEU A 164 -5.01 6.79 -13.65
C LEU A 164 -5.59 5.54 -12.97
N SER A 165 -5.52 4.37 -13.62
CA SER A 165 -5.97 3.10 -13.05
C SER A 165 -5.23 2.75 -11.76
N MET A 166 -3.92 2.98 -11.68
CA MET A 166 -3.16 2.76 -10.43
C MET A 166 -3.70 3.65 -9.31
N GLY A 167 -3.91 4.94 -9.57
CA GLY A 167 -4.48 5.87 -8.59
C GLY A 167 -5.87 5.45 -8.12
N LEU A 168 -6.74 5.05 -9.04
CA LEU A 168 -8.09 4.56 -8.71
C LEU A 168 -8.05 3.27 -7.88
N LEU A 169 -7.15 2.33 -8.17
CA LEU A 169 -7.00 1.11 -7.38
C LEU A 169 -6.51 1.41 -5.95
N VAL A 170 -5.61 2.37 -5.78
CA VAL A 170 -5.18 2.82 -4.44
C VAL A 170 -6.34 3.50 -3.69
N ILE A 171 -7.18 4.27 -4.37
CA ILE A 171 -8.40 4.82 -3.77
C ILE A 171 -9.37 3.69 -3.40
N THR A 172 -9.56 2.68 -4.24
CA THR A 172 -10.40 1.52 -3.92
C THR A 172 -9.88 0.80 -2.68
N LEU A 173 -8.57 0.55 -2.59
CA LEU A 173 -7.94 -0.04 -1.40
C LEU A 173 -8.26 0.79 -0.15
N ALA A 174 -8.09 2.11 -0.24
CA ALA A 174 -8.36 3.04 0.84
C ALA A 174 -9.83 3.01 1.29
N LEU A 175 -10.77 2.98 0.34
CA LEU A 175 -12.19 2.91 0.63
C LEU A 175 -12.59 1.57 1.24
N ILE A 176 -11.96 0.47 0.84
CA ILE A 176 -12.18 -0.83 1.50
C ILE A 176 -11.78 -0.72 2.97
N LEU A 177 -10.61 -0.16 3.28
CA LEU A 177 -10.15 0.02 4.66
C LEU A 177 -11.00 1.01 5.48
N LEU A 178 -11.60 2.02 4.84
CA LEU A 178 -12.43 3.04 5.51
C LEU A 178 -13.88 2.61 5.73
N VAL A 179 -14.43 1.79 4.83
CA VAL A 179 -15.87 1.50 4.75
C VAL A 179 -16.18 0.06 5.13
N PHE A 180 -15.30 -0.88 4.77
CA PHE A 180 -15.50 -2.30 4.96
C PHE A 180 -14.43 -2.82 5.90
N ASP A 181 -14.65 -2.61 7.19
CA ASP A 181 -13.70 -3.01 8.24
C ASP A 181 -13.32 -4.50 8.11
N PRO A 182 -12.05 -4.81 7.86
CA PRO A 182 -11.57 -6.19 7.86
C PRO A 182 -11.43 -6.76 9.28
N GLY A 183 -11.31 -5.93 10.32
CA GLY A 183 -10.96 -6.32 11.68
C GLY A 183 -12.09 -6.82 12.58
N GLY A 184 -13.26 -7.12 12.00
CA GLY A 184 -14.48 -7.53 12.72
C GLY A 184 -14.35 -8.83 13.51
#